data_AF-A0A7W4HVH0-F1
#
_entry.id   AF-A0A7W4HVH0-F1
#
_cell.length_a   1.000
_cell.length_b   1.000
_cell.length_c   1.000
_cell.angle_alpha   90.00
_cell.angle_beta   90.00
_cell.angle_gamma   90.00
#
_symmetry.space_group_name_H-M   'P 1'
#
loop_
_entity.id
_entity.type
_entity.pdbx_description
1 polymer ?
#
loop_
_entity_poly.entity_id
_entity_poly.type
_entity_poly.pdbx_seq_one_letter_code
_entity_poly.pdbx_strand_id
1 'polypeptide(L)'
;MDIWAKSELLKDLKARAKAGDVETVYNRLGSLCTDVDVREKHELATSYGWIIFYCLKYLDNFTEESAEWLLRSYFYVIQGIERPSLLHTQILEQAAIVAKKFAGFNYLDFLENWLQQGRFREEDWKESEKDKKVFKPAVVKPISVFFKRFGKIGELTESKLKELYHMAAYSFLLDYFDNHQIEDITYETSGRLLAKIAIVCKGEKNEFYTRYRKLLKLQPKKPYLWGELAEGLEGELRLSALCKSLSLYPEEKFRGKLHCELAEVLLGLGRAGEALSELEIADQFYRAEGWSTQKIDNVRKLIPSGTCSHSIGDYSVMANLAEEWLWSDVPEVTVSFCRIFEKGRNPAKGKKGSNQRSVGVLASLDQKEVKFRLDKHSIRKEDMGKLYSVRVLEKENGKTSVISLKPSSLSPSEWVKGILPLRVVVKSTDEKGYCWFVTNKGEEYRSRRISALSIGAGELLHVWGYVQEIKEGRREFVAFYVEKFNGEDATLRKTIKGVLRTQPDKNREIIGFIKNCFISPSLIGNHINGENITCVAIPNLRPDGELGWRSVRIVEDNKPQV
;
A
#
# COMPACT_ATOMS: atom_id res chain seq x y z
N MET A 1 45.94 27.04 -32.29
CA MET A 1 46.16 27.24 -30.83
C MET A 1 46.72 25.93 -30.30
N ASP A 2 47.73 25.96 -29.43
CA ASP A 2 48.19 24.72 -28.77
C ASP A 2 47.20 24.27 -27.68
N ILE A 3 47.41 23.06 -27.14
CA ILE A 3 46.50 22.44 -26.17
C ILE A 3 46.41 23.25 -24.87
N TRP A 4 47.53 23.83 -24.43
CA TRP A 4 47.58 24.60 -23.18
C TRP A 4 46.76 25.89 -23.31
N ALA A 5 46.95 26.63 -24.39
CA ALA A 5 46.18 27.84 -24.69
C ALA A 5 44.68 27.54 -24.87
N LYS A 6 44.31 26.38 -25.46
CA LYS A 6 42.90 25.93 -25.51
C LYS A 6 42.34 25.67 -24.12
N SER A 7 43.11 25.02 -23.25
CA SER A 7 42.70 24.72 -21.87
C SER A 7 42.45 26.01 -21.09
N GLU A 8 43.36 26.98 -21.15
CA GLU A 8 43.21 28.28 -20.48
C GLU A 8 42.02 29.08 -21.05
N LEU A 9 41.82 29.07 -22.37
CA LEU A 9 40.65 29.69 -22.98
C LEU A 9 39.34 29.06 -22.48
N LEU A 10 39.23 27.73 -22.45
CA LEU A 10 38.01 27.06 -21.98
C LEU A 10 37.78 27.31 -20.48
N LYS A 11 38.84 27.42 -19.66
CA LYS A 11 38.72 27.81 -18.25
C LYS A 11 38.13 29.22 -18.10
N ASP A 12 38.64 30.19 -18.84
CA ASP A 12 38.12 31.57 -18.87
C ASP A 12 36.66 31.61 -19.33
N LEU A 13 36.34 30.97 -20.46
CA LEU A 13 34.98 30.92 -20.99
C LEU A 13 34.00 30.25 -20.01
N LYS A 14 34.42 29.19 -19.32
CA LYS A 14 33.61 28.52 -18.29
C LYS A 14 33.35 29.45 -17.10
N ALA A 15 34.35 30.21 -16.65
CA ALA A 15 34.17 31.18 -15.56
C ALA A 15 33.20 32.29 -15.96
N ARG A 16 33.34 32.84 -17.18
CA ARG A 16 32.44 33.86 -17.75
C ARG A 16 31.01 33.36 -17.89
N ALA A 17 30.81 32.18 -18.47
CA ALA A 17 29.49 31.59 -18.62
C ALA A 17 28.81 31.36 -17.26
N LYS A 18 29.58 30.91 -16.26
CA LYS A 18 29.07 30.75 -14.89
C LYS A 18 28.70 32.08 -14.23
N ALA A 19 29.35 33.18 -14.61
CA ALA A 19 29.05 34.53 -14.14
C ALA A 19 27.89 35.20 -14.91
N GLY A 20 27.42 34.61 -16.00
CA GLY A 20 26.31 35.14 -16.81
C GLY A 20 26.74 35.93 -18.05
N ASP A 21 28.03 36.04 -18.36
CA ASP A 21 28.55 36.64 -19.60
C ASP A 21 28.39 35.65 -20.77
N VAL A 22 27.14 35.27 -21.07
CA VAL A 22 26.84 34.13 -21.96
C VAL A 22 26.84 34.50 -23.44
N GLU A 23 26.59 35.76 -23.79
CA GLU A 23 26.59 36.24 -25.18
C GLU A 23 28.02 36.28 -25.75
N THR A 24 28.96 36.87 -25.00
CA THR A 24 30.40 36.86 -25.35
C THR A 24 30.91 35.43 -25.49
N VAL A 25 30.52 34.55 -24.57
CA VAL A 25 30.92 33.14 -24.61
C VAL A 25 30.33 32.43 -25.83
N TYR A 26 29.03 32.59 -26.10
CA TYR A 26 28.35 31.98 -27.25
C TYR A 26 29.06 32.32 -28.57
N ASN A 27 29.38 33.59 -28.79
CA ASN A 27 30.07 34.05 -30.00
C ASN A 27 31.48 33.44 -30.16
N ARG A 28 32.12 33.02 -29.06
CA ARG A 28 33.43 32.35 -29.08
C ARG A 28 33.37 30.83 -29.18
N LEU A 29 32.24 30.20 -28.87
CA LEU A 29 32.09 28.75 -28.91
C LEU A 29 32.11 28.19 -30.34
N GLY A 30 31.62 28.95 -31.32
CA GLY A 30 31.43 28.48 -32.70
C GLY A 30 32.71 28.00 -33.38
N SER A 31 33.87 28.60 -33.09
CA SER A 31 35.15 28.18 -33.66
C SER A 31 35.80 26.99 -32.92
N LEU A 32 35.29 26.62 -31.74
CA LEU A 32 35.87 25.60 -30.88
C LEU A 32 35.19 24.24 -31.03
N CYS A 33 33.92 24.17 -31.46
CA CYS A 33 33.20 22.89 -31.58
C CYS A 33 33.71 21.98 -32.72
N THR A 34 34.41 22.54 -33.71
CA THR A 34 35.00 21.79 -34.83
C THR A 34 36.44 21.36 -34.57
N ASP A 35 37.05 21.82 -33.47
CA ASP A 35 38.44 21.51 -33.12
C ASP A 35 38.57 20.06 -32.62
N VAL A 36 39.44 19.27 -33.25
CA VAL A 36 39.65 17.85 -32.91
C VAL A 36 40.07 17.66 -31.46
N ASP A 37 40.97 18.49 -30.93
CA ASP A 37 41.44 18.37 -29.55
C ASP A 37 40.30 18.60 -28.56
N VAL A 38 39.43 19.58 -28.84
CA VAL A 38 38.27 19.90 -27.99
C VAL A 38 37.25 18.76 -28.02
N ARG A 39 37.11 18.06 -29.15
CA ARG A 39 36.16 16.95 -29.30
C ARG A 39 36.63 15.65 -28.66
N GLU A 40 37.93 15.35 -28.75
CA GLU A 40 38.47 14.03 -28.40
C GLU A 40 39.17 14.01 -27.03
N LYS A 41 39.73 15.13 -26.55
CA LYS A 41 40.43 15.16 -25.26
C LYS A 41 39.46 15.39 -24.11
N HIS A 42 39.49 14.47 -23.15
CA HIS A 42 38.54 14.42 -22.05
C HIS A 42 38.35 15.74 -21.28
N GLU A 43 39.44 16.37 -20.85
CA GLU A 43 39.38 17.61 -20.06
C GLU A 43 38.80 18.78 -20.86
N LEU A 44 39.15 18.89 -22.15
CA LEU A 44 38.69 19.96 -23.03
C LEU A 44 37.21 19.75 -23.40
N ALA A 45 36.83 18.53 -23.79
CA ALA A 45 35.46 18.15 -24.10
C ALA A 45 34.53 18.38 -22.91
N THR A 46 34.96 17.95 -21.71
CA THR A 46 34.21 18.15 -20.46
C THR A 46 34.08 19.63 -20.13
N SER A 47 35.14 20.41 -20.29
CA SER A 47 35.10 21.87 -20.07
C SER A 47 34.13 22.54 -21.05
N TYR A 48 34.18 22.17 -22.33
CA TYR A 48 33.29 22.66 -23.37
C TYR A 48 31.82 22.36 -23.07
N GLY A 49 31.50 21.11 -22.70
CA GLY A 49 30.13 20.75 -22.33
C GLY A 49 29.63 21.49 -21.09
N TRP A 50 30.48 21.74 -20.08
CA TRP A 50 30.10 22.58 -18.94
C TRP A 50 29.82 24.03 -19.34
N ILE A 51 30.54 24.58 -20.32
CA ILE A 51 30.26 25.91 -20.85
C ILE A 51 28.86 25.94 -21.48
N ILE A 52 28.53 24.96 -22.33
CA ILE A 52 27.19 24.82 -22.92
C ILE A 52 26.12 24.79 -21.82
N PHE A 53 26.30 23.96 -20.80
CA PHE A 53 25.38 23.89 -19.68
C PHE A 53 25.18 25.26 -19.01
N TYR A 54 26.25 25.99 -18.72
CA TYR A 54 26.15 27.31 -18.10
C TYR A 54 25.47 28.33 -19.01
N CYS A 55 25.77 28.35 -20.31
CA CYS A 55 25.04 29.19 -21.27
C CYS A 55 23.53 28.90 -21.21
N LEU A 56 23.13 27.63 -21.25
CA LEU A 56 21.72 27.23 -21.20
C LEU A 56 21.04 27.55 -19.86
N LYS A 57 21.78 27.68 -18.74
CA LYS A 57 21.18 28.18 -17.49
C LYS A 57 20.67 29.62 -17.60
N TYR A 58 21.22 30.40 -18.52
CA TYR A 58 20.80 31.76 -18.84
C TYR A 58 19.97 31.79 -20.13
N LEU A 59 19.08 30.81 -20.31
CA LEU A 59 18.25 30.60 -21.50
C LEU A 59 17.46 31.83 -21.96
N ASP A 60 17.21 32.79 -21.07
CA ASP A 60 16.53 34.05 -21.39
C ASP A 60 17.30 34.96 -22.34
N ASN A 61 18.61 34.73 -22.49
CA ASN A 61 19.46 35.49 -23.41
C ASN A 61 19.58 34.83 -24.80
N PHE A 62 18.88 33.71 -25.05
CA PHE A 62 19.00 32.95 -26.30
C PHE A 62 17.67 32.85 -27.03
N THR A 63 17.74 32.85 -28.36
CA THR A 63 16.65 32.45 -29.25
C THR A 63 16.52 30.92 -29.27
N GLU A 64 15.44 30.41 -29.87
CA GLU A 64 15.27 28.97 -30.11
C GLU A 64 16.46 28.39 -30.89
N GLU A 65 16.85 29.05 -31.99
CA GLU A 65 17.95 28.63 -32.86
C GLU A 65 19.28 28.56 -32.12
N SER A 66 19.63 29.58 -31.32
CA SER A 66 20.88 29.59 -30.55
C SER A 66 20.90 28.52 -29.45
N ALA A 67 19.76 28.30 -28.77
CA ALA A 67 19.63 27.27 -27.76
C ALA A 67 19.74 25.86 -28.36
N GLU A 68 19.11 25.64 -29.52
CA GLU A 68 19.23 24.40 -30.27
C GLU A 68 20.66 24.17 -30.77
N TRP A 69 21.32 25.21 -31.27
CA TRP A 69 22.72 25.14 -31.70
C TRP A 69 23.65 24.73 -30.54
N LEU A 70 23.46 25.31 -29.35
CA LEU A 70 24.20 24.94 -28.14
C LEU A 70 24.03 23.45 -27.79
N LEU A 71 22.79 22.96 -27.83
CA LEU A 71 22.47 21.56 -27.56
C LEU A 71 23.02 20.61 -28.63
N ARG A 72 22.94 20.97 -29.93
CA ARG A 72 23.55 20.20 -31.02
C ARG A 72 25.07 20.19 -30.90
N SER A 73 25.67 21.30 -30.49
CA SER A 73 27.12 21.42 -30.31
C SER A 73 27.67 20.50 -29.22
N TYR A 74 26.85 20.15 -28.23
CA TYR A 74 27.22 19.15 -27.23
C TYR A 74 27.53 17.79 -27.86
N PHE A 75 26.79 17.38 -28.89
CA PHE A 75 27.02 16.10 -29.57
C PHE A 75 28.35 16.04 -30.34
N TYR A 76 28.97 17.18 -30.67
CA TYR A 76 30.31 17.18 -31.27
C TYR A 76 31.41 16.80 -30.28
N VAL A 77 31.24 17.10 -29.00
CA VAL A 77 32.26 16.85 -27.96
C VAL A 77 31.95 15.64 -27.09
N ILE A 78 30.76 15.06 -27.22
CA ILE A 78 30.28 14.00 -26.33
C ILE A 78 31.18 12.76 -26.30
N GLN A 79 31.89 12.45 -27.39
CA GLN A 79 32.79 11.29 -27.45
C GLN A 79 34.02 11.43 -26.56
N GLY A 80 34.51 12.66 -26.33
CA GLY A 80 35.58 12.91 -25.37
C GLY A 80 35.11 12.88 -23.91
N ILE A 81 33.80 12.89 -23.64
CA ILE A 81 33.27 12.95 -22.29
C ILE A 81 33.06 11.53 -21.74
N GLU A 82 33.67 11.26 -20.57
CA GLU A 82 33.45 10.01 -19.85
C GLU A 82 31.97 9.92 -19.41
N ARG A 83 31.40 8.72 -19.55
CA ARG A 83 29.97 8.46 -19.32
C ARG A 83 29.82 7.16 -18.51
N PRO A 84 28.85 7.09 -17.57
CA PRO A 84 27.84 8.11 -17.26
C PRO A 84 28.43 9.27 -16.44
N SER A 85 27.96 10.51 -16.65
CA SER A 85 28.48 11.69 -15.95
C SER A 85 27.41 12.73 -15.61
N LEU A 86 27.67 13.52 -14.56
CA LEU A 86 26.75 14.58 -14.10
C LEU A 86 26.43 15.56 -15.23
N LEU A 87 27.46 15.95 -15.99
CA LEU A 87 27.31 16.88 -17.10
C LEU A 87 26.31 16.35 -18.13
N HIS A 88 26.41 15.06 -18.49
CA HIS A 88 25.52 14.46 -19.48
C HIS A 88 24.05 14.53 -19.05
N THR A 89 23.75 14.21 -17.79
CA THR A 89 22.41 14.35 -17.20
C THR A 89 21.96 15.81 -17.15
N GLN A 90 22.84 16.72 -16.72
CA GLN A 90 22.53 18.15 -16.64
C GLN A 90 22.19 18.75 -18.01
N ILE A 91 22.85 18.31 -19.09
CA ILE A 91 22.53 18.74 -20.45
C ILE A 91 21.12 18.28 -20.87
N LEU A 92 20.73 17.04 -20.57
CA LEU A 92 19.37 16.58 -20.87
C LEU A 92 18.31 17.35 -20.07
N GLU A 93 18.59 17.69 -18.81
CA GLU A 93 17.70 18.53 -18.02
C GLU A 93 17.56 19.95 -18.59
N GLN A 94 18.63 20.50 -19.19
CA GLN A 94 18.58 21.78 -19.91
C GLN A 94 17.79 21.65 -21.21
N ALA A 95 17.98 20.58 -22.00
CA ALA A 95 17.17 20.33 -23.19
C ALA A 95 15.67 20.25 -22.86
N ALA A 96 15.32 19.66 -21.72
CA ALA A 96 13.94 19.65 -21.22
C ALA A 96 13.42 21.05 -20.81
N ILE A 97 14.29 22.00 -20.44
CA ILE A 97 13.90 23.41 -20.21
C ILE A 97 13.72 24.12 -21.55
N VAL A 98 14.66 23.95 -22.49
CA VAL A 98 14.59 24.50 -23.85
C VAL A 98 13.26 24.08 -24.49
N ALA A 99 12.92 22.79 -24.44
CA ALA A 99 11.66 22.26 -24.96
C ALA A 99 10.40 22.79 -24.26
N LYS A 100 10.49 23.32 -23.04
CA LYS A 100 9.34 23.97 -22.39
C LYS A 100 9.18 25.41 -22.84
N LYS A 101 10.28 26.10 -23.12
CA LYS A 101 10.29 27.50 -23.55
C LYS A 101 9.99 27.63 -25.04
N PHE A 102 10.58 26.77 -25.84
CA PHE A 102 10.58 26.83 -27.29
C PHE A 102 9.78 25.67 -27.87
N ALA A 103 8.62 25.98 -28.44
CA ALA A 103 7.70 24.98 -28.98
C ALA A 103 8.27 24.28 -30.22
N GLY A 104 9.07 24.96 -31.04
CA GLY A 104 9.62 24.38 -32.27
C GLY A 104 10.80 23.43 -32.05
N PHE A 105 11.50 23.53 -30.90
CA PHE A 105 12.61 22.63 -30.58
C PHE A 105 12.18 21.16 -30.56
N ASN A 106 12.78 20.35 -31.44
CA ASN A 106 12.47 18.92 -31.55
C ASN A 106 13.13 18.12 -30.42
N TYR A 107 12.47 18.12 -29.26
CA TYR A 107 12.92 17.42 -28.07
C TYR A 107 13.01 15.90 -28.24
N LEU A 108 12.12 15.30 -29.06
CA LEU A 108 12.09 13.85 -29.25
C LEU A 108 13.36 13.39 -29.97
N ASP A 109 13.74 14.07 -31.06
CA ASP A 109 14.99 13.78 -31.77
C ASP A 109 16.22 14.01 -30.88
N PHE A 110 16.23 15.09 -30.09
CA PHE A 110 17.33 15.33 -29.16
C PHE A 110 17.45 14.22 -28.12
N LEU A 111 16.33 13.83 -27.50
CA LEU A 111 16.30 12.77 -26.49
C LEU A 111 16.78 11.43 -27.07
N GLU A 112 16.32 11.10 -28.28
CA GLU A 112 16.70 9.86 -28.96
C GLU A 112 18.21 9.82 -29.22
N ASN A 113 18.78 10.89 -29.78
CA ASN A 113 20.22 11.02 -29.96
C ASN A 113 20.98 10.97 -28.62
N TRP A 114 20.45 11.58 -27.56
CA TRP A 114 21.07 11.55 -26.24
C TRP A 114 21.12 10.13 -25.68
N LEU A 115 20.02 9.37 -25.76
CA LEU A 115 19.91 8.01 -25.25
C LEU A 115 20.81 7.01 -25.97
N GLN A 116 21.06 7.22 -27.26
CA GLN A 116 22.01 6.41 -28.03
C GLN A 116 23.46 6.63 -27.59
N GLN A 117 23.75 7.76 -26.96
CA GLN A 117 25.10 8.14 -26.56
C GLN A 117 25.39 7.84 -25.09
N GLY A 118 24.40 7.57 -24.24
CA GLY A 118 24.69 7.38 -22.82
C GLY A 118 23.50 6.93 -22.00
N ARG A 119 23.77 6.76 -20.70
CA ARG A 119 22.78 6.38 -19.70
C ARG A 119 22.88 7.32 -18.51
N PHE A 120 21.81 7.36 -17.73
CA PHE A 120 21.79 8.04 -16.44
C PHE A 120 22.74 7.37 -15.44
N ARG A 121 23.28 8.15 -14.52
CA ARG A 121 24.05 7.61 -13.39
C ARG A 121 23.11 7.02 -12.35
N GLU A 122 23.62 6.15 -11.49
CA GLU A 122 22.83 5.55 -10.40
C GLU A 122 22.19 6.60 -9.48
N GLU A 123 22.85 7.73 -9.24
CA GLU A 123 22.34 8.81 -8.39
C GLU A 123 21.19 9.58 -9.03
N ASP A 124 21.11 9.60 -10.37
CA ASP A 124 20.06 10.33 -11.11
C ASP A 124 18.68 9.70 -10.91
N TRP A 125 18.63 8.45 -10.44
CA TRP A 125 17.43 7.69 -10.12
C TRP A 125 16.91 7.92 -8.69
N LYS A 126 17.72 8.54 -7.83
CA LYS A 126 17.41 8.71 -6.40
C LYS A 126 16.93 10.11 -6.09
N GLU A 127 16.05 10.24 -5.10
CA GLU A 127 15.71 11.55 -4.54
C GLU A 127 16.95 12.16 -3.89
N SER A 128 17.04 13.49 -3.96
CA SER A 128 18.12 14.23 -3.30
C SER A 128 17.54 15.20 -2.28
N GLU A 129 18.22 15.36 -1.15
CA GLU A 129 17.84 16.35 -0.14
C GLU A 129 18.88 17.48 -0.14
N LYS A 130 18.38 18.71 -0.28
CA LYS A 130 19.20 19.92 -0.13
C LYS A 130 18.39 20.98 0.58
N ASP A 131 18.96 21.62 1.61
CA ASP A 131 18.31 22.67 2.40
C ASP A 131 16.93 22.27 2.96
N LYS A 132 16.81 21.02 3.44
CA LYS A 132 15.55 20.40 3.93
C LYS A 132 14.43 20.31 2.89
N LYS A 133 14.76 20.48 1.61
CA LYS A 133 13.85 20.24 0.48
C LYS A 133 14.27 18.94 -0.20
N VAL A 134 13.29 18.06 -0.38
CA VAL A 134 13.45 16.84 -1.18
C VAL A 134 13.17 17.18 -2.64
N PHE A 135 14.13 16.89 -3.50
CA PHE A 135 14.05 17.04 -4.94
C PHE A 135 13.80 15.67 -5.58
N LYS A 136 12.90 15.66 -6.57
CA LYS A 136 12.63 14.47 -7.37
C LYS A 136 13.90 14.00 -8.10
N PRO A 137 13.99 12.72 -8.47
CA PRO A 137 15.10 12.22 -9.26
C PRO A 137 15.25 12.96 -10.59
N ALA A 138 16.49 13.14 -11.04
CA ALA A 138 16.82 13.93 -12.23
C ALA A 138 16.16 13.37 -13.52
N VAL A 139 15.95 12.05 -13.57
CA VAL A 139 15.26 11.36 -14.67
C VAL A 139 13.82 11.82 -14.91
N VAL A 140 13.13 12.34 -13.88
CA VAL A 140 11.68 12.61 -13.96
C VAL A 140 11.36 13.75 -14.93
N LYS A 141 12.19 14.81 -14.93
CA LYS A 141 11.91 16.00 -15.73
C LYS A 141 12.02 15.72 -17.24
N PRO A 142 13.08 15.08 -17.76
CA PRO A 142 13.17 14.66 -19.15
C PRO A 142 11.95 13.85 -19.61
N ILE A 143 11.56 12.83 -18.84
CA ILE A 143 10.42 11.95 -19.18
C ILE A 143 9.11 12.73 -19.18
N SER A 144 8.92 13.66 -18.22
CA SER A 144 7.71 14.49 -18.19
C SER A 144 7.55 15.37 -19.44
N VAL A 145 8.65 15.80 -20.06
CA VAL A 145 8.63 16.57 -21.31
C VAL A 145 8.39 15.66 -22.49
N PHE A 146 9.00 14.47 -22.51
CA PHE A 146 8.72 13.43 -23.50
C PHE A 146 7.21 13.19 -23.62
N PHE A 147 6.51 12.91 -22.52
CA PHE A 147 5.06 12.66 -22.59
C PHE A 147 4.24 13.86 -23.05
N LYS A 148 4.64 15.08 -22.66
CA LYS A 148 3.97 16.30 -23.14
C LYS A 148 4.10 16.48 -24.64
N ARG A 149 5.20 16.02 -25.24
CA ARG A 149 5.47 16.12 -26.68
C ARG A 149 4.94 14.93 -27.47
N PHE A 150 4.96 13.74 -26.89
CA PHE A 150 4.57 12.50 -27.56
C PHE A 150 3.05 12.39 -27.78
N GLY A 151 2.25 12.99 -26.89
CA GLY A 151 0.80 13.07 -27.02
C GLY A 151 0.03 12.21 -26.04
N LYS A 152 -1.30 12.22 -26.15
CA LYS A 152 -2.18 11.51 -25.23
C LYS A 152 -2.23 10.02 -25.58
N ILE A 153 -1.93 9.17 -24.60
CA ILE A 153 -1.90 7.69 -24.75
C ILE A 153 -3.21 7.11 -25.30
N GLY A 154 -4.35 7.70 -24.94
CA GLY A 154 -5.67 7.27 -25.43
C GLY A 154 -5.89 7.51 -26.93
N GLU A 155 -5.13 8.42 -27.54
CA GLU A 155 -5.29 8.88 -28.93
C GLU A 155 -4.15 8.38 -29.85
N LEU A 156 -3.23 7.56 -29.32
CA LEU A 156 -2.12 7.02 -30.10
C LEU A 156 -2.60 5.95 -31.07
N THR A 157 -2.18 6.07 -32.33
CA THR A 157 -2.40 5.05 -33.35
C THR A 157 -1.42 3.90 -33.18
N GLU A 158 -1.78 2.74 -33.72
CA GLU A 158 -0.87 1.57 -33.77
C GLU A 158 0.47 1.91 -34.43
N SER A 159 0.46 2.69 -35.51
CA SER A 159 1.69 3.13 -36.19
C SER A 159 2.63 3.91 -35.27
N LYS A 160 2.10 4.89 -34.51
CA LYS A 160 2.89 5.67 -33.54
C LYS A 160 3.42 4.82 -32.39
N LEU A 161 2.66 3.83 -31.94
CA LEU A 161 3.11 2.89 -30.91
C LEU A 161 4.27 2.03 -31.43
N LYS A 162 4.20 1.54 -32.67
CA LYS A 162 5.27 0.78 -33.31
C LYS A 162 6.52 1.63 -33.54
N GLU A 163 6.36 2.87 -33.99
CA GLU A 163 7.48 3.83 -34.11
C GLU A 163 8.22 3.98 -32.77
N LEU A 164 7.48 4.23 -31.68
CA LEU A 164 8.08 4.34 -30.35
C LEU A 164 8.74 3.05 -29.89
N TYR A 165 8.13 1.89 -30.16
CA TYR A 165 8.70 0.60 -29.77
C TYR A 165 10.11 0.36 -30.34
N HIS A 166 10.43 0.97 -31.49
CA HIS A 166 11.76 0.90 -32.12
C HIS A 166 12.74 2.01 -31.68
N MET A 167 12.30 2.97 -30.87
CA MET A 167 13.15 4.08 -30.39
C MET A 167 13.93 3.69 -29.12
N ALA A 168 15.12 4.25 -28.92
CA ALA A 168 15.87 4.12 -27.67
C ALA A 168 15.07 4.63 -26.47
N ALA A 169 14.20 5.62 -26.67
CA ALA A 169 13.23 6.08 -25.67
C ALA A 169 12.39 4.95 -25.05
N TYR A 170 12.08 3.87 -25.78
CA TYR A 170 11.35 2.72 -25.22
C TYR A 170 12.14 2.01 -24.11
N SER A 171 13.41 1.68 -24.34
CA SER A 171 14.27 1.07 -23.31
C SER A 171 14.40 1.96 -22.08
N PHE A 172 14.49 3.27 -22.28
CA PHE A 172 14.54 4.24 -21.19
C PHE A 172 13.25 4.26 -20.35
N LEU A 173 12.08 4.17 -21.00
CA LEU A 173 10.80 4.08 -20.29
C LEU A 173 10.67 2.76 -19.51
N LEU A 174 11.16 1.65 -20.06
CA LEU A 174 11.22 0.37 -19.35
C LEU A 174 12.03 0.50 -18.06
N ASP A 175 13.27 0.97 -18.18
CA ASP A 175 14.17 1.17 -17.03
C ASP A 175 13.54 2.10 -15.99
N TYR A 176 12.86 3.17 -16.44
CA TYR A 176 12.15 4.06 -15.54
C TYR A 176 11.00 3.37 -14.81
N PHE A 177 10.12 2.67 -15.52
CA PHE A 177 8.98 2.04 -14.87
C PHE A 177 9.38 0.88 -13.93
N ASP A 178 10.45 0.15 -14.24
CA ASP A 178 10.85 -1.00 -13.44
C ASP A 178 11.74 -0.63 -12.25
N ASN A 179 12.53 0.45 -12.35
CA ASN A 179 13.43 0.88 -11.26
C ASN A 179 12.90 2.04 -10.42
N HIS A 180 11.92 2.80 -10.91
CA HIS A 180 11.37 3.95 -10.20
C HIS A 180 10.00 3.59 -9.61
N GLN A 181 9.83 3.67 -8.29
CA GLN A 181 8.55 3.40 -7.61
C GLN A 181 7.90 4.65 -7.02
N ILE A 182 8.27 5.83 -7.53
CA ILE A 182 7.66 7.08 -7.05
C ILE A 182 6.27 7.22 -7.66
N GLU A 183 5.25 7.26 -6.80
CA GLU A 183 3.85 7.47 -7.18
C GLU A 183 3.62 8.89 -7.74
N ASP A 184 4.03 9.14 -8.98
CA ASP A 184 3.73 10.38 -9.70
C ASP A 184 3.10 10.13 -11.07
N ILE A 185 2.66 11.23 -11.71
CA ILE A 185 1.98 11.17 -13.00
C ILE A 185 2.88 10.61 -14.11
N THR A 186 4.20 10.81 -14.00
CA THR A 186 5.19 10.35 -14.97
C THR A 186 5.32 8.83 -14.91
N TYR A 187 5.38 8.28 -13.69
CA TYR A 187 5.39 6.84 -13.45
C TYR A 187 4.14 6.16 -14.03
N GLU A 188 2.96 6.69 -13.73
CA GLU A 188 1.70 6.16 -14.23
C GLU A 188 1.63 6.22 -15.76
N THR A 189 1.97 7.37 -16.35
CA THR A 189 1.92 7.57 -17.81
C THR A 189 2.89 6.61 -18.52
N SER A 190 4.06 6.36 -17.93
CA SER A 190 5.02 5.36 -18.44
C SER A 190 4.43 3.95 -18.41
N GLY A 191 3.87 3.53 -17.28
CA GLY A 191 3.27 2.20 -17.16
C GLY A 191 2.14 1.96 -18.16
N ARG A 192 1.26 2.96 -18.35
CA ARG A 192 0.15 2.90 -19.30
C ARG A 192 0.63 2.78 -20.74
N LEU A 193 1.64 3.58 -21.14
CA LEU A 193 2.19 3.53 -22.50
C LEU A 193 2.88 2.19 -22.77
N LEU A 194 3.70 1.71 -21.83
CA LEU A 194 4.37 0.42 -21.95
C LEU A 194 3.38 -0.74 -22.02
N ALA A 195 2.27 -0.68 -21.26
CA ALA A 195 1.21 -1.67 -21.35
C ALA A 195 0.56 -1.67 -22.74
N LYS A 196 0.26 -0.49 -23.30
CA LYS A 196 -0.28 -0.39 -24.68
C LYS A 196 0.70 -0.95 -25.71
N ILE A 197 1.99 -0.67 -25.60
CA ILE A 197 3.01 -1.24 -26.49
C ILE A 197 3.03 -2.77 -26.35
N ALA A 198 2.97 -3.31 -25.13
CA ALA A 198 2.99 -4.75 -24.91
C ALA A 198 1.84 -5.48 -25.62
N ILE A 199 0.61 -4.96 -25.53
CA ILE A 199 -0.54 -5.61 -26.20
C ILE A 199 -0.57 -5.34 -27.70
N VAL A 200 -0.28 -4.11 -28.16
CA VAL A 200 -0.41 -3.72 -29.57
C VAL A 200 0.79 -4.15 -30.42
N CYS A 201 2.01 -3.97 -29.92
CA CYS A 201 3.23 -4.21 -30.70
C CYS A 201 3.78 -5.62 -30.48
N LYS A 202 3.70 -6.15 -29.25
CA LYS A 202 4.27 -7.46 -28.90
C LYS A 202 3.23 -8.59 -28.87
N GLY A 203 1.94 -8.28 -28.75
CA GLY A 203 0.89 -9.29 -28.53
C GLY A 203 0.97 -9.95 -27.14
N GLU A 204 1.72 -9.39 -26.20
CA GLU A 204 1.99 -9.97 -24.88
C GLU A 204 0.96 -9.53 -23.84
N LYS A 205 -0.20 -10.20 -23.80
CA LYS A 205 -1.28 -9.91 -22.83
C LYS A 205 -0.80 -9.96 -21.36
N ASN A 206 0.09 -10.90 -21.02
CA ASN A 206 0.60 -11.04 -19.66
C ASN A 206 1.42 -9.83 -19.19
N GLU A 207 2.21 -9.23 -20.08
CA GLU A 207 2.96 -8.01 -19.75
C GLU A 207 2.00 -6.84 -19.55
N PHE A 208 1.00 -6.69 -20.41
CA PHE A 208 -0.08 -5.71 -20.25
C PHE A 208 -0.76 -5.84 -18.87
N TYR A 209 -1.16 -7.06 -18.49
CA TYR A 209 -1.78 -7.33 -17.19
C TYR A 209 -0.85 -7.04 -16.02
N THR A 210 0.42 -7.42 -16.12
CA THR A 210 1.43 -7.18 -15.07
C THR A 210 1.60 -5.69 -14.81
N ARG A 211 1.67 -4.89 -15.88
CA ARG A 211 1.80 -3.43 -15.77
C ARG A 211 0.55 -2.79 -15.17
N TYR A 212 -0.64 -3.13 -15.65
CA TYR A 212 -1.88 -2.60 -15.07
C TYR A 212 -2.09 -3.04 -13.62
N ARG A 213 -1.71 -4.27 -13.27
CA ARG A 213 -1.76 -4.75 -11.88
C ARG A 213 -0.85 -3.92 -10.98
N LYS A 214 0.40 -3.64 -11.39
CA LYS A 214 1.29 -2.72 -10.65
C LYS A 214 0.65 -1.34 -10.45
N LEU A 215 0.13 -0.73 -11.52
CA LEU A 215 -0.51 0.59 -11.47
C LEU A 215 -1.75 0.63 -10.56
N LEU A 216 -2.65 -0.35 -10.70
CA LEU A 216 -3.90 -0.42 -9.95
C LEU A 216 -3.69 -0.78 -8.47
N LYS A 217 -2.63 -1.52 -8.13
CA LYS A 217 -2.27 -1.76 -6.72
C LYS A 217 -1.86 -0.47 -6.01
N LEU A 218 -1.20 0.44 -6.72
CA LEU A 218 -0.83 1.77 -6.21
C LEU A 218 -2.04 2.72 -6.23
N GLN A 219 -2.84 2.69 -7.30
CA GLN A 219 -3.87 3.70 -7.57
C GLN A 219 -5.25 3.08 -7.90
N PRO A 220 -5.82 2.23 -7.02
CA PRO A 220 -7.03 1.45 -7.34
C PRO A 220 -8.29 2.29 -7.51
N LYS A 221 -8.25 3.57 -7.13
CA LYS A 221 -9.40 4.50 -7.20
C LYS A 221 -9.42 5.33 -8.48
N LYS A 222 -8.44 5.18 -9.37
CA LYS A 222 -8.43 5.92 -10.63
C LYS A 222 -9.28 5.19 -11.67
N PRO A 223 -10.41 5.77 -12.09
CA PRO A 223 -11.39 5.03 -12.88
C PRO A 223 -10.87 4.68 -14.28
N TYR A 224 -10.17 5.60 -14.96
CA TYR A 224 -9.65 5.35 -16.31
C TYR A 224 -8.66 4.17 -16.39
N LEU A 225 -7.91 3.86 -15.31
CA LEU A 225 -7.02 2.70 -15.31
C LEU A 225 -7.79 1.38 -15.42
N TRP A 226 -9.00 1.31 -14.83
CA TRP A 226 -9.88 0.16 -14.96
C TRP A 226 -10.51 0.06 -16.34
N GLY A 227 -10.91 1.21 -16.91
CA GLY A 227 -11.41 1.28 -18.28
C GLY A 227 -10.35 0.82 -19.31
N GLU A 228 -9.11 1.29 -19.18
CA GLU A 228 -8.04 0.87 -20.07
C GLU A 228 -7.63 -0.60 -19.85
N LEU A 229 -7.61 -1.09 -18.60
CA LEU A 229 -7.42 -2.53 -18.33
C LEU A 229 -8.46 -3.38 -19.08
N ALA A 230 -9.71 -2.93 -19.13
CA ALA A 230 -10.80 -3.64 -19.79
C ALA A 230 -10.56 -3.86 -21.30
N GLU A 231 -9.77 -3.00 -21.96
CA GLU A 231 -9.41 -3.17 -23.38
C GLU A 231 -8.66 -4.48 -23.65
N GLY A 232 -7.91 -4.99 -22.68
CA GLY A 232 -7.17 -6.25 -22.79
C GLY A 232 -7.93 -7.48 -22.27
N LEU A 233 -9.06 -7.30 -21.59
CA LEU A 233 -9.84 -8.37 -20.95
C LEU A 233 -10.96 -8.89 -21.86
N GLU A 234 -11.56 -10.02 -21.51
CA GLU A 234 -12.67 -10.64 -22.24
C GLU A 234 -13.79 -11.09 -21.29
N GLY A 235 -15.00 -11.27 -21.83
CA GLY A 235 -16.17 -11.80 -21.13
C GLY A 235 -16.54 -11.06 -19.83
N GLU A 236 -16.90 -11.84 -18.80
CA GLU A 236 -17.32 -11.34 -17.48
C GLU A 236 -16.25 -10.50 -16.78
N LEU A 237 -14.96 -10.79 -17.02
CA LEU A 237 -13.88 -10.03 -16.40
C LEU A 237 -13.75 -8.63 -17.02
N ARG A 238 -13.96 -8.51 -18.34
CA ARG A 238 -14.04 -7.22 -19.02
C ARG A 238 -15.24 -6.41 -18.54
N LEU A 239 -16.41 -7.06 -18.47
CA LEU A 239 -17.63 -6.45 -17.90
C LEU A 239 -17.35 -5.89 -16.51
N SER A 240 -16.77 -6.72 -15.64
CA SER A 240 -16.48 -6.35 -14.26
C SER A 240 -15.51 -5.17 -14.16
N ALA A 241 -14.48 -5.11 -15.01
CA ALA A 241 -13.54 -3.98 -15.05
C ALA A 241 -14.21 -2.68 -15.53
N LEU A 242 -15.11 -2.74 -16.51
CA LEU A 242 -15.90 -1.59 -16.97
C LEU A 242 -16.86 -1.10 -15.86
N CYS A 243 -17.56 -2.00 -15.18
CA CYS A 243 -18.39 -1.64 -14.02
C CYS A 243 -17.54 -1.02 -12.89
N LYS A 244 -16.33 -1.55 -12.66
CA LYS A 244 -15.40 -0.95 -11.68
C LYS A 244 -15.02 0.49 -12.06
N SER A 245 -14.75 0.74 -13.34
CA SER A 245 -14.50 2.08 -13.87
C SER A 245 -15.70 3.01 -13.65
N LEU A 246 -16.90 2.58 -14.06
CA LEU A 246 -18.15 3.35 -13.94
C LEU A 246 -18.49 3.73 -12.49
N SER A 247 -18.35 2.77 -11.56
CA SER A 247 -18.60 3.01 -10.12
C SER A 247 -17.65 4.02 -9.47
N LEU A 248 -16.49 4.30 -10.08
CA LEU A 248 -15.48 5.21 -9.56
C LEU A 248 -15.55 6.61 -10.18
N TYR A 249 -16.06 6.76 -11.42
CA TYR A 249 -16.25 8.09 -12.01
C TYR A 249 -17.27 8.89 -11.21
N PRO A 250 -17.02 10.16 -10.87
CA PRO A 250 -18.00 10.96 -10.11
C PRO A 250 -19.09 11.56 -11.02
N GLU A 251 -18.80 11.77 -12.30
CA GLU A 251 -19.65 12.54 -13.23
C GLU A 251 -19.90 11.76 -14.52
N GLU A 252 -21.13 11.85 -15.02
CA GLU A 252 -21.63 11.12 -16.20
C GLU A 252 -20.91 11.49 -17.50
N LYS A 253 -20.40 12.72 -17.59
CA LYS A 253 -19.68 13.23 -18.76
C LYS A 253 -18.42 12.46 -19.14
N PHE A 254 -17.87 11.69 -18.20
CA PHE A 254 -16.71 10.84 -18.43
C PHE A 254 -17.08 9.36 -18.62
N ARG A 255 -18.37 9.02 -18.54
CA ARG A 255 -18.86 7.64 -18.54
C ARG A 255 -19.49 7.20 -19.85
N GLY A 256 -19.99 8.11 -20.69
CA GLY A 256 -20.77 7.69 -21.85
C GLY A 256 -20.03 6.78 -22.87
N LYS A 257 -18.71 6.95 -23.06
CA LYS A 257 -17.89 5.99 -23.82
C LYS A 257 -17.86 4.59 -23.16
N LEU A 258 -17.76 4.54 -21.84
CA LEU A 258 -17.75 3.29 -21.07
C LEU A 258 -19.11 2.59 -21.11
N HIS A 259 -20.22 3.33 -21.07
CA HIS A 259 -21.56 2.76 -21.27
C HIS A 259 -21.69 2.06 -22.63
N CYS A 260 -21.17 2.68 -23.70
CA CYS A 260 -21.15 2.06 -25.02
C CYS A 260 -20.31 0.77 -25.04
N GLU A 261 -19.11 0.81 -24.43
CA GLU A 261 -18.23 -0.37 -24.35
C GLU A 261 -18.82 -1.48 -23.49
N LEU A 262 -19.52 -1.13 -22.41
CA LEU A 262 -20.21 -2.08 -21.55
C LEU A 262 -21.38 -2.74 -22.31
N ALA A 263 -22.15 -1.96 -23.07
CA ALA A 263 -23.21 -2.50 -23.92
C ALA A 263 -22.68 -3.50 -24.97
N GLU A 264 -21.55 -3.22 -25.60
CA GLU A 264 -20.90 -4.15 -26.54
C GLU A 264 -20.55 -5.49 -25.85
N VAL A 265 -19.99 -5.43 -24.64
CA VAL A 265 -19.65 -6.64 -23.86
C VAL A 265 -20.90 -7.40 -23.44
N LEU A 266 -21.93 -6.70 -23.00
CA LEU A 266 -23.21 -7.30 -22.61
C LEU A 266 -23.88 -8.02 -23.77
N LEU A 267 -23.84 -7.46 -24.98
CA LEU A 267 -24.33 -8.14 -26.18
C LEU A 267 -23.54 -9.42 -26.48
N GLY A 268 -22.22 -9.37 -26.36
CA GLY A 268 -21.37 -10.57 -26.50
C GLY A 268 -21.69 -11.66 -25.47
N LEU A 269 -22.24 -11.29 -24.32
CA LEU A 269 -22.68 -12.20 -23.25
C LEU A 269 -24.18 -12.59 -23.37
N GLY A 270 -24.88 -12.13 -24.42
CA GLY A 270 -26.30 -12.40 -24.63
C GLY A 270 -27.26 -11.60 -23.74
N ARG A 271 -26.77 -10.55 -23.06
CA ARG A 271 -27.52 -9.72 -22.10
C ARG A 271 -28.09 -8.47 -22.78
N ALA A 272 -28.92 -8.67 -23.80
CA ALA A 272 -29.38 -7.58 -24.68
C ALA A 272 -30.24 -6.50 -23.97
N GLY A 273 -31.05 -6.88 -22.99
CA GLY A 273 -31.88 -5.92 -22.23
C GLY A 273 -31.06 -4.96 -21.37
N GLU A 274 -29.98 -5.46 -20.78
CA GLU A 274 -29.03 -4.62 -20.04
C GLU A 274 -28.21 -3.75 -20.98
N ALA A 275 -27.75 -4.31 -22.12
CA ALA A 275 -27.07 -3.52 -23.14
C ALA A 275 -27.91 -2.34 -23.64
N LEU A 276 -29.21 -2.56 -23.85
CA LEU A 276 -30.14 -1.49 -24.25
C LEU A 276 -30.21 -0.38 -23.19
N SER A 277 -30.29 -0.74 -21.90
CA SER A 277 -30.31 0.22 -20.80
C SER A 277 -29.05 1.09 -20.75
N GLU A 278 -27.88 0.48 -20.93
CA GLU A 278 -26.59 1.19 -20.97
C GLU A 278 -26.50 2.16 -22.16
N LEU A 279 -26.99 1.75 -23.34
CA LEU A 279 -27.06 2.63 -24.51
C LEU A 279 -28.04 3.79 -24.35
N GLU A 280 -29.15 3.60 -23.64
CA GLU A 280 -30.11 4.67 -23.34
C GLU A 280 -29.50 5.74 -22.42
N ILE A 281 -28.74 5.33 -21.41
CA ILE A 281 -27.97 6.24 -20.54
C ILE A 281 -26.97 7.05 -21.38
N ALA A 282 -26.18 6.36 -22.21
CA ALA A 282 -25.21 7.02 -23.09
C ALA A 282 -25.87 7.99 -24.08
N ASP A 283 -26.99 7.59 -24.70
CA ASP A 283 -27.70 8.37 -25.72
C ASP A 283 -28.31 9.64 -25.13
N GLN A 284 -28.96 9.53 -23.97
CA GLN A 284 -29.52 10.67 -23.26
C GLN A 284 -28.44 11.73 -23.00
N PHE A 285 -27.27 11.29 -22.52
CA PHE A 285 -26.16 12.19 -22.23
C PHE A 285 -25.56 12.80 -23.51
N TYR A 286 -25.26 11.98 -24.52
CA TYR A 286 -24.62 12.45 -25.76
C TYR A 286 -25.49 13.45 -26.51
N ARG A 287 -26.81 13.23 -26.55
CA ARG A 287 -27.75 14.19 -27.19
C ARG A 287 -27.83 15.50 -26.42
N ALA A 288 -27.82 15.47 -25.09
CA ALA A 288 -27.85 16.67 -24.27
C ALA A 288 -26.62 17.56 -24.48
N GLU A 289 -25.45 16.96 -24.66
CA GLU A 289 -24.18 17.67 -24.92
C GLU A 289 -23.94 17.99 -26.40
N GLY A 290 -24.83 17.56 -27.32
CA GLY A 290 -24.65 17.72 -28.76
C GLY A 290 -23.49 16.89 -29.35
N TRP A 291 -23.13 15.79 -28.70
CA TRP A 291 -22.07 14.88 -29.16
C TRP A 291 -22.59 13.87 -30.19
N SER A 292 -21.67 13.28 -30.97
CA SER A 292 -22.03 12.31 -32.01
C SER A 292 -22.56 10.99 -31.43
N THR A 293 -23.78 10.61 -31.78
CA THR A 293 -24.42 9.34 -31.37
C THR A 293 -24.08 8.15 -32.27
N GLN A 294 -23.22 8.32 -33.29
CA GLN A 294 -23.00 7.30 -34.31
C GLN A 294 -22.58 5.94 -33.73
N LYS A 295 -21.71 5.93 -32.71
CA LYS A 295 -21.29 4.68 -32.04
C LYS A 295 -22.49 4.02 -31.36
N ILE A 296 -23.31 4.79 -30.66
CA ILE A 296 -24.50 4.31 -29.95
C ILE A 296 -25.48 3.69 -30.94
N ASP A 297 -25.76 4.39 -32.04
CA ASP A 297 -26.67 3.94 -33.09
C ASP A 297 -26.18 2.65 -33.76
N ASN A 298 -24.86 2.50 -33.92
CA ASN A 298 -24.27 1.28 -34.47
C ASN A 298 -24.43 0.08 -33.53
N VAL A 299 -24.17 0.25 -32.23
CA VAL A 299 -24.35 -0.84 -31.25
C VAL A 299 -25.83 -1.17 -31.08
N ARG A 300 -26.71 -0.16 -31.11
CA ARG A 300 -28.17 -0.33 -30.98
C ARG A 300 -28.76 -1.19 -32.11
N LYS A 301 -28.21 -1.13 -33.33
CA LYS A 301 -28.63 -1.99 -34.45
C LYS A 301 -28.38 -3.49 -34.22
N LEU A 302 -27.47 -3.84 -33.31
CA LEU A 302 -27.16 -5.23 -32.97
C LEU A 302 -28.16 -5.81 -31.95
N ILE A 303 -29.03 -4.99 -31.35
CA ILE A 303 -30.02 -5.42 -30.37
C ILE A 303 -31.24 -6.02 -31.08
N PRO A 304 -31.70 -7.23 -30.69
CA PRO A 304 -32.89 -7.84 -31.25
C PRO A 304 -34.14 -6.95 -31.08
N SER A 305 -34.98 -6.91 -32.12
CA SER A 305 -36.25 -6.18 -32.07
C SER A 305 -37.16 -6.73 -30.96
N GLY A 306 -37.79 -5.84 -30.20
CA GLY A 306 -38.67 -6.21 -29.08
C GLY A 306 -37.95 -6.44 -27.74
N THR A 307 -36.64 -6.20 -27.66
CA THR A 307 -35.89 -6.28 -26.39
C THR A 307 -36.40 -5.25 -25.38
N CYS A 308 -36.72 -5.69 -24.16
CA CYS A 308 -37.06 -4.81 -23.04
C CYS A 308 -35.81 -4.38 -22.26
N SER A 309 -35.61 -3.07 -22.14
CA SER A 309 -34.53 -2.46 -21.36
C SER A 309 -34.70 -2.76 -19.86
N HIS A 310 -33.64 -3.18 -19.19
CA HIS A 310 -33.59 -3.31 -17.73
C HIS A 310 -32.16 -3.09 -17.22
N SER A 311 -32.03 -2.53 -16.01
CA SER A 311 -30.73 -2.20 -15.44
C SER A 311 -29.91 -3.44 -15.11
N ILE A 312 -28.59 -3.37 -15.34
CA ILE A 312 -27.61 -4.34 -14.85
C ILE A 312 -27.49 -4.36 -13.31
N GLY A 313 -28.04 -3.35 -12.62
CA GLY A 313 -27.97 -3.19 -11.18
C GLY A 313 -26.77 -2.35 -10.74
N ASP A 314 -26.28 -2.60 -9.53
CA ASP A 314 -25.20 -1.81 -8.92
C ASP A 314 -23.83 -2.18 -9.52
N TYR A 315 -23.20 -1.23 -10.22
CA TYR A 315 -21.86 -1.40 -10.79
C TYR A 315 -20.81 -1.82 -9.76
N SER A 316 -20.92 -1.38 -8.50
CA SER A 316 -19.97 -1.75 -7.45
C SER A 316 -20.04 -3.23 -7.09
N VAL A 317 -21.23 -3.83 -7.20
CA VAL A 317 -21.43 -5.28 -7.02
C VAL A 317 -20.86 -6.06 -8.21
N MET A 318 -21.09 -5.56 -9.42
CA MET A 318 -20.58 -6.19 -10.65
C MET A 318 -19.05 -6.07 -10.79
N ALA A 319 -18.42 -5.16 -10.06
CA ALA A 319 -16.97 -4.95 -10.06
C ALA A 319 -16.15 -6.03 -9.31
N ASN A 320 -16.81 -6.94 -8.58
CA ASN A 320 -16.14 -7.90 -7.69
C ASN A 320 -15.14 -8.82 -8.40
N LEU A 321 -15.42 -9.29 -9.61
CA LEU A 321 -14.52 -10.18 -10.34
C LEU A 321 -13.20 -9.47 -10.73
N ALA A 322 -13.27 -8.21 -11.15
CA ALA A 322 -12.10 -7.42 -11.49
C ALA A 322 -11.25 -7.08 -10.25
N GLU A 323 -11.89 -6.82 -9.10
CA GLU A 323 -11.17 -6.66 -7.84
C GLU A 323 -10.50 -7.96 -7.38
N GLU A 324 -11.21 -9.09 -7.44
CA GLU A 324 -10.65 -10.40 -7.11
C GLU A 324 -9.45 -10.73 -8.01
N TRP A 325 -9.54 -10.42 -9.31
CA TRP A 325 -8.43 -10.56 -10.25
C TRP A 325 -7.21 -9.69 -9.88
N LEU A 326 -7.42 -8.42 -9.51
CA LEU A 326 -6.34 -7.49 -9.13
C LEU A 326 -5.51 -8.02 -7.95
N TRP A 327 -6.18 -8.68 -7.01
CA TRP A 327 -5.59 -9.14 -5.75
C TRP A 327 -5.33 -10.66 -5.71
N SER A 328 -5.50 -11.35 -6.84
CA SER A 328 -5.37 -12.81 -6.95
C SER A 328 -3.98 -13.35 -6.61
N ASP A 329 -2.93 -12.54 -6.74
CA ASP A 329 -1.54 -12.87 -6.40
C ASP A 329 -1.15 -12.50 -4.97
N VAL A 330 -2.06 -11.88 -4.21
CA VAL A 330 -1.85 -11.62 -2.79
C VAL A 330 -2.34 -12.83 -2.01
N PRO A 331 -1.47 -13.51 -1.24
CA PRO A 331 -1.85 -14.71 -0.50
C PRO A 331 -2.95 -14.38 0.50
N GLU A 332 -3.93 -15.27 0.54
CA GLU A 332 -4.98 -15.23 1.56
C GLU A 332 -4.49 -15.99 2.80
N VAL A 333 -4.56 -15.34 3.95
CA VAL A 333 -4.12 -15.91 5.23
C VAL A 333 -5.31 -15.98 6.17
N THR A 334 -5.49 -17.11 6.84
CA THR A 334 -6.47 -17.23 7.92
C THR A 334 -5.93 -16.58 9.19
N VAL A 335 -6.73 -15.70 9.78
CA VAL A 335 -6.40 -14.92 10.97
C VAL A 335 -7.57 -14.91 11.95
N SER A 336 -7.28 -14.77 13.25
CA SER A 336 -8.29 -14.56 14.28
C SER A 336 -8.42 -13.09 14.63
N PHE A 337 -9.65 -12.62 14.84
CA PHE A 337 -9.91 -11.27 15.34
C PHE A 337 -9.73 -11.20 16.86
N CYS A 338 -8.61 -10.64 17.31
CA CYS A 338 -8.17 -10.80 18.69
C CYS A 338 -8.41 -9.57 19.59
N ARG A 339 -8.42 -8.35 19.02
CA ARG A 339 -8.40 -7.12 19.84
C ARG A 339 -8.96 -5.90 19.11
N ILE A 340 -9.56 -4.98 19.87
CA ILE A 340 -9.98 -3.65 19.41
C ILE A 340 -9.38 -2.58 20.31
N PHE A 341 -8.65 -1.60 19.80
CA PHE A 341 -8.25 -0.45 20.61
C PHE A 341 -8.69 0.86 20.00
N GLU A 342 -8.94 1.85 20.85
CA GLU A 342 -9.27 3.20 20.42
C GLU A 342 -7.99 3.99 20.20
N LYS A 343 -7.89 4.63 19.03
CA LYS A 343 -6.78 5.54 18.73
C LYS A 343 -7.28 6.98 18.83
N GLY A 344 -6.93 7.65 19.93
CA GLY A 344 -7.08 9.10 20.07
C GLY A 344 -6.13 9.85 19.13
N ARG A 345 -6.57 10.96 18.54
CA ARG A 345 -5.64 11.91 17.89
C ARG A 345 -5.00 12.79 18.96
N ASN A 346 -3.69 12.96 18.86
CA ASN A 346 -2.92 13.84 19.74
C ASN A 346 -3.48 15.29 19.67
N PRO A 347 -3.79 15.96 20.81
CA PRO A 347 -4.36 17.31 20.82
C PRO A 347 -3.47 18.39 20.19
N ALA A 348 -2.17 18.11 20.00
CA ALA A 348 -1.17 19.04 19.49
C ALA A 348 -1.38 19.50 18.02
N LYS A 349 -2.40 18.99 17.31
CA LYS A 349 -2.74 19.41 15.94
C LYS A 349 -4.15 19.99 15.86
N GLY A 350 -4.47 21.00 16.68
CA GLY A 350 -5.38 22.13 16.40
C GLY A 350 -6.80 21.90 15.84
N LYS A 351 -7.26 20.67 15.62
CA LYS A 351 -8.60 20.37 15.14
C LYS A 351 -9.40 19.73 16.27
N LYS A 352 -10.18 20.57 16.97
CA LYS A 352 -11.26 20.11 17.86
C LYS A 352 -12.25 19.31 17.02
N GLY A 353 -12.30 18.01 17.29
CA GLY A 353 -13.10 17.03 16.58
C GLY A 353 -12.66 15.64 17.02
N SER A 354 -13.24 15.17 18.13
CA SER A 354 -12.96 13.86 18.75
C SER A 354 -13.53 12.71 17.93
N ASN A 355 -12.99 12.47 16.73
CA ASN A 355 -13.20 11.15 16.11
C ASN A 355 -12.20 10.18 16.74
N GLN A 356 -12.55 9.64 17.91
CA GLN A 356 -12.03 8.35 18.38
C GLN A 356 -12.25 7.34 17.26
N ARG A 357 -11.18 6.66 16.85
CA ARG A 357 -11.26 5.62 15.82
C ARG A 357 -10.97 4.27 16.44
N SER A 358 -11.89 3.34 16.28
CA SER A 358 -11.72 1.94 16.69
C SER A 358 -10.87 1.20 15.67
N VAL A 359 -9.76 0.63 16.13
CA VAL A 359 -8.82 -0.16 15.32
C VAL A 359 -8.91 -1.61 15.77
N GLY A 360 -9.16 -2.49 14.82
CA GLY A 360 -9.19 -3.93 15.01
C GLY A 360 -7.83 -4.53 14.75
N VAL A 361 -7.54 -5.64 15.43
CA VAL A 361 -6.30 -6.40 15.28
C VAL A 361 -6.65 -7.84 14.95
N LEU A 362 -6.14 -8.29 13.82
CA LEU A 362 -6.15 -9.68 13.38
C LEU A 362 -4.78 -10.27 13.68
N ALA A 363 -4.72 -11.53 14.11
CA ALA A 363 -3.47 -12.22 14.33
C ALA A 363 -3.46 -13.58 13.61
N SER A 364 -2.33 -13.89 12.99
CA SER A 364 -2.04 -15.18 12.36
C SER A 364 -1.25 -16.10 13.31
N LEU A 365 -1.17 -17.38 12.94
CA LEU A 365 -0.43 -18.39 13.71
C LEU A 365 1.09 -18.12 13.75
N ASP A 366 1.65 -17.46 12.74
CA ASP A 366 3.05 -17.00 12.70
C ASP A 366 3.27 -15.70 13.52
N GLN A 367 2.31 -15.34 14.38
CA GLN A 367 2.38 -14.22 15.32
C GLN A 367 2.45 -12.84 14.64
N LYS A 368 2.08 -12.74 13.36
CA LYS A 368 1.95 -11.45 12.69
C LYS A 368 0.60 -10.80 13.04
N GLU A 369 0.67 -9.52 13.41
CA GLU A 369 -0.52 -8.70 13.64
C GLU A 369 -0.84 -7.82 12.44
N VAL A 370 -2.11 -7.80 12.05
CA VAL A 370 -2.63 -6.93 11.00
C VAL A 370 -3.67 -6.00 11.61
N LYS A 371 -3.46 -4.69 11.44
CA LYS A 371 -4.33 -3.65 11.99
C LYS A 371 -5.26 -3.11 10.90
N PHE A 372 -6.54 -3.01 11.21
CA PHE A 372 -7.55 -2.49 10.28
C PHE A 372 -8.51 -1.55 11.00
N ARG A 373 -9.27 -0.75 10.25
CA ARG A 373 -10.30 0.11 10.86
C ARG A 373 -11.63 -0.63 10.89
N LEU A 374 -12.29 -0.65 12.05
CA LEU A 374 -13.58 -1.36 12.17
C LEU A 374 -14.66 -0.74 11.30
N ASP A 375 -14.69 0.59 11.15
CA ASP A 375 -15.73 1.30 10.37
C ASP A 375 -15.75 0.93 8.88
N LYS A 376 -14.69 0.31 8.36
CA LYS A 376 -14.57 -0.09 6.96
C LYS A 376 -15.05 -1.51 6.68
N HIS A 377 -15.31 -2.31 7.70
CA HIS A 377 -15.65 -3.71 7.56
C HIS A 377 -16.84 -4.02 8.46
N SER A 378 -17.72 -4.93 8.03
CA SER A 378 -18.90 -5.36 8.81
C SER A 378 -18.54 -6.26 10.00
N ILE A 379 -17.45 -5.95 10.71
CA ILE A 379 -16.94 -6.68 11.88
C ILE A 379 -17.33 -5.92 13.14
N ARG A 380 -17.88 -6.64 14.11
CA ARG A 380 -18.34 -6.09 15.39
C ARG A 380 -17.52 -6.66 16.55
N LYS A 381 -17.71 -6.10 17.74
CA LYS A 381 -16.97 -6.55 18.94
C LYS A 381 -17.33 -7.99 19.33
N GLU A 382 -18.52 -8.45 18.97
CA GLU A 382 -19.00 -9.82 19.21
C GLU A 382 -18.30 -10.85 18.31
N ASP A 383 -17.57 -10.40 17.28
CA ASP A 383 -16.81 -11.26 16.39
C ASP A 383 -15.42 -11.62 16.92
N MET A 384 -15.04 -11.17 18.13
CA MET A 384 -13.76 -11.55 18.73
C MET A 384 -13.62 -13.07 18.82
N GLY A 385 -12.46 -13.59 18.40
CA GLY A 385 -12.15 -15.01 18.28
C GLY A 385 -12.67 -15.68 17.01
N LYS A 386 -13.49 -15.00 16.19
CA LYS A 386 -13.89 -15.52 14.88
C LYS A 386 -12.73 -15.44 13.91
N LEU A 387 -12.73 -16.40 12.99
CA LEU A 387 -11.73 -16.51 11.93
C LEU A 387 -12.15 -15.74 10.69
N TYR A 388 -11.16 -15.11 10.08
CA TYR A 388 -11.30 -14.41 8.82
C TYR A 388 -10.20 -14.83 7.87
N SER A 389 -10.56 -14.90 6.60
CA SER A 389 -9.64 -14.89 5.48
C SER A 389 -9.27 -13.45 5.15
N VAL A 390 -7.99 -13.12 5.21
CA VAL A 390 -7.49 -11.76 4.95
C VAL A 390 -6.43 -11.77 3.84
N ARG A 391 -6.51 -10.78 2.95
CA ARG A 391 -5.39 -10.39 2.07
C ARG A 391 -4.79 -9.09 2.56
N VAL A 392 -3.48 -9.07 2.72
CA VAL A 392 -2.74 -7.94 3.28
C VAL A 392 -1.66 -7.51 2.32
N LEU A 393 -1.65 -6.22 1.99
CA LEU A 393 -0.57 -5.60 1.24
C LEU A 393 0.40 -4.95 2.23
N GLU A 394 1.65 -5.40 2.24
CA GLU A 394 2.75 -4.73 2.90
C GLU A 394 3.28 -3.61 2.00
N LYS A 395 3.38 -2.40 2.55
CA LYS A 395 3.99 -1.25 1.88
C LYS A 395 5.47 -1.16 2.27
N GLU A 396 6.28 -0.53 1.42
CA GLU A 396 7.73 -0.36 1.63
C GLU A 396 8.09 0.25 3.00
N ASN A 397 7.23 1.08 3.57
CA ASN A 397 7.41 1.67 4.91
C ASN A 397 7.01 0.75 6.07
N GLY A 398 6.82 -0.55 5.82
CA GLY A 398 6.39 -1.56 6.79
C GLY A 398 4.93 -1.43 7.23
N LYS A 399 4.13 -0.53 6.65
CA LYS A 399 2.70 -0.43 6.96
C LYS A 399 1.92 -1.47 6.17
N THR A 400 1.02 -2.16 6.85
CA THR A 400 0.07 -3.08 6.21
C THR A 400 -1.22 -2.35 5.82
N SER A 401 -1.86 -2.84 4.75
CA SER A 401 -3.22 -2.46 4.35
C SER A 401 -4.03 -3.71 4.11
N VAL A 402 -5.15 -3.84 4.82
CA VAL A 402 -6.13 -4.91 4.58
C VAL A 402 -6.86 -4.60 3.27
N ILE A 403 -6.78 -5.54 2.35
CA ILE A 403 -7.37 -5.45 1.00
C ILE A 403 -8.75 -6.12 1.00
N SER A 404 -8.81 -7.37 1.43
CA SER A 404 -10.04 -8.13 1.59
C SER A 404 -10.10 -8.76 2.97
N LEU A 405 -11.32 -8.88 3.50
CA LEU A 405 -11.58 -9.47 4.79
C LEU A 405 -12.94 -10.17 4.73
N LYS A 406 -12.91 -11.50 4.71
CA LYS A 406 -14.10 -12.36 4.57
C LYS A 406 -14.13 -13.35 5.73
N PRO A 407 -15.31 -13.71 6.28
CA PRO A 407 -15.40 -14.79 7.27
C PRO A 407 -14.74 -16.07 6.73
N SER A 408 -13.96 -16.75 7.56
CA SER A 408 -13.36 -18.02 7.17
C SER A 408 -14.39 -19.15 7.32
N SER A 409 -14.31 -20.16 6.45
CA SER A 409 -15.06 -21.41 6.59
C SER A 409 -14.44 -22.36 7.62
N LEU A 410 -13.18 -22.14 8.01
CA LEU A 410 -12.51 -22.94 9.02
C LEU A 410 -13.10 -22.69 10.41
N SER A 411 -13.26 -23.77 11.19
CA SER A 411 -13.53 -23.62 12.61
C SER A 411 -12.24 -23.27 13.37
N PRO A 412 -12.33 -22.52 14.49
CA PRO A 412 -11.16 -22.20 15.32
C PRO A 412 -10.35 -23.41 15.77
N SER A 413 -11.00 -24.53 16.11
CA SER A 413 -10.35 -25.77 16.55
C SER A 413 -9.58 -26.48 15.43
N GLU A 414 -10.10 -26.47 14.20
CA GLU A 414 -9.39 -26.98 13.02
C GLU A 414 -8.19 -26.11 12.67
N TRP A 415 -8.32 -24.78 12.77
CA TRP A 415 -7.25 -23.84 12.42
C TRP A 415 -6.02 -23.98 13.33
N VAL A 416 -6.21 -24.24 14.62
CA VAL A 416 -5.11 -24.45 15.57
C VAL A 416 -4.66 -25.91 15.67
N LYS A 417 -5.19 -26.81 14.84
CA LYS A 417 -4.88 -28.24 14.88
C LYS A 417 -3.37 -28.45 14.69
N GLY A 418 -2.77 -29.16 15.64
CA GLY A 418 -1.32 -29.42 15.66
C GLY A 418 -0.49 -28.40 16.43
N ILE A 419 -1.09 -27.31 16.92
CA ILE A 419 -0.46 -26.39 17.87
C ILE A 419 -0.88 -26.78 19.27
N LEU A 420 0.09 -26.96 20.17
CA LEU A 420 -0.19 -27.26 21.57
C LEU A 420 -0.76 -26.02 22.27
N PRO A 421 -1.93 -26.11 22.94
CA PRO A 421 -2.44 -25.01 23.74
C PRO A 421 -1.59 -24.80 25.00
N LEU A 422 -1.60 -23.57 25.49
CA LEU A 422 -1.25 -23.29 26.87
C LEU A 422 -2.44 -23.67 27.76
N ARG A 423 -2.23 -24.58 28.71
CA ARG A 423 -3.20 -24.89 29.77
C ARG A 423 -3.11 -23.86 30.87
N VAL A 424 -4.23 -23.25 31.20
CA VAL A 424 -4.30 -22.20 32.21
C VAL A 424 -5.55 -22.33 33.07
N VAL A 425 -5.53 -21.68 34.22
CA VAL A 425 -6.71 -21.51 35.08
C VAL A 425 -7.06 -20.03 35.20
N VAL A 426 -8.35 -19.73 35.20
CA VAL A 426 -8.86 -18.36 35.29
C VAL A 426 -8.71 -17.87 36.72
N LYS A 427 -7.97 -16.77 36.92
CA LYS A 427 -7.82 -16.10 38.20
C LYS A 427 -8.98 -15.13 38.46
N SER A 428 -9.27 -14.28 37.48
CA SER A 428 -10.34 -13.29 37.59
C SER A 428 -10.72 -12.72 36.21
N THR A 429 -11.88 -12.08 36.15
CA THR A 429 -12.34 -11.29 35.01
C THR A 429 -12.74 -9.90 35.50
N ASP A 430 -12.37 -8.84 34.79
CA ASP A 430 -12.77 -7.48 35.13
C ASP A 430 -13.98 -6.99 34.33
N GLU A 431 -14.58 -5.87 34.77
CA GLU A 431 -15.74 -5.23 34.12
C GLU A 431 -15.44 -4.76 32.70
N LYS A 432 -14.17 -4.51 32.38
CA LYS A 432 -13.71 -4.12 31.04
C LYS A 432 -13.54 -5.32 30.12
N GLY A 433 -13.80 -6.53 30.62
CA GLY A 433 -13.70 -7.78 29.87
C GLY A 433 -12.28 -8.28 29.70
N TYR A 434 -11.34 -7.92 30.56
CA TYR A 434 -10.06 -8.62 30.65
C TYR A 434 -10.20 -9.89 31.48
N CYS A 435 -9.49 -10.93 31.06
CA CYS A 435 -9.35 -12.18 31.78
C CYS A 435 -7.89 -12.32 32.23
N TRP A 436 -7.70 -12.60 33.51
CA TRP A 436 -6.42 -12.96 34.09
C TRP A 436 -6.38 -14.47 34.25
N PHE A 437 -5.32 -15.08 33.74
CA PHE A 437 -5.12 -16.52 33.88
C PHE A 437 -3.71 -16.85 34.33
N VAL A 438 -3.59 -18.03 34.92
CA VAL A 438 -2.38 -18.50 35.59
C VAL A 438 -1.94 -19.83 35.02
N THR A 439 -0.63 -19.98 34.80
CA THR A 439 -0.02 -21.24 34.37
C THR A 439 0.32 -22.14 35.57
N ASN A 440 0.70 -23.38 35.31
CA ASN A 440 1.13 -24.31 36.36
C ASN A 440 2.44 -23.87 37.06
N LYS A 441 3.15 -22.88 36.51
CA LYS A 441 4.32 -22.23 37.11
C LYS A 441 3.96 -21.01 37.96
N GLY A 442 2.67 -20.67 38.08
CA GLY A 442 2.23 -19.47 38.77
C GLY A 442 2.46 -18.17 37.98
N GLU A 443 2.81 -18.26 36.70
CA GLU A 443 2.96 -17.09 35.84
C GLU A 443 1.58 -16.52 35.52
N GLU A 444 1.43 -15.20 35.68
CA GLU A 444 0.18 -14.52 35.42
C GLU A 444 0.22 -13.81 34.08
N TYR A 445 -0.84 -14.02 33.30
CA TYR A 445 -1.04 -13.35 32.04
C TYR A 445 -2.40 -12.67 32.02
N ARG A 446 -2.44 -11.50 31.38
CA ARG A 446 -3.67 -10.80 31.07
C ARG A 446 -3.97 -10.94 29.59
N SER A 447 -5.22 -11.23 29.25
CA SER A 447 -5.73 -11.10 27.89
C SER A 447 -7.08 -10.40 27.87
N ARG A 448 -7.45 -9.78 26.75
CA ARG A 448 -8.83 -9.31 26.55
C ARG A 448 -9.71 -10.49 26.21
N ARG A 449 -11.00 -10.43 26.55
CA ARG A 449 -11.95 -11.50 26.24
C ARG A 449 -11.95 -11.81 24.73
N ILE A 450 -11.68 -13.07 24.41
CA ILE A 450 -11.36 -13.58 23.06
C ILE A 450 -12.55 -14.33 22.48
N SER A 451 -13.62 -14.48 23.26
CA SER A 451 -14.77 -15.31 22.88
C SER A 451 -16.00 -14.91 23.67
N ALA A 452 -17.17 -15.22 23.12
CA ALA A 452 -18.45 -15.15 23.83
C ALA A 452 -18.56 -16.17 24.99
N LEU A 453 -17.51 -16.97 25.25
CA LEU A 453 -17.50 -17.93 26.34
C LEU A 453 -17.77 -17.23 27.68
N SER A 454 -18.74 -17.75 28.42
CA SER A 454 -18.93 -17.41 29.83
C SER A 454 -17.85 -18.13 30.62
N ILE A 455 -16.92 -17.36 31.17
CA ILE A 455 -15.74 -17.86 31.86
C ILE A 455 -15.77 -17.37 33.31
N GLY A 456 -15.64 -18.29 34.26
CA GLY A 456 -15.62 -18.01 35.69
C GLY A 456 -14.25 -18.23 36.33
N ALA A 457 -14.00 -17.61 37.48
CA ALA A 457 -12.79 -17.85 38.26
C ALA A 457 -12.69 -19.33 38.68
N GLY A 458 -11.51 -19.92 38.50
CA GLY A 458 -11.24 -21.35 38.75
C GLY A 458 -11.59 -22.29 37.60
N GLU A 459 -12.07 -21.80 36.46
CA GLU A 459 -12.24 -22.61 35.26
C GLU A 459 -10.89 -22.88 34.57
N LEU A 460 -10.74 -24.09 34.03
CA LEU A 460 -9.57 -24.50 33.27
C LEU A 460 -9.81 -24.24 31.79
N LEU A 461 -8.80 -23.72 31.10
CA LEU A 461 -8.87 -23.35 29.69
C LEU A 461 -7.69 -23.91 28.90
N HIS A 462 -7.94 -24.24 27.65
CA HIS A 462 -6.91 -24.28 26.62
C HIS A 462 -6.89 -22.94 25.91
N VAL A 463 -5.70 -22.36 25.80
CA VAL A 463 -5.48 -21.03 25.22
C VAL A 463 -4.39 -21.13 24.15
N TRP A 464 -4.72 -20.76 22.91
CA TRP A 464 -3.76 -20.66 21.81
C TRP A 464 -3.43 -19.19 21.55
N GLY A 465 -2.14 -18.86 21.50
CA GLY A 465 -1.69 -17.49 21.27
C GLY A 465 -0.21 -17.31 21.58
N TYR A 466 0.19 -16.06 21.78
CA TYR A 466 1.56 -15.72 22.16
C TYR A 466 1.60 -14.64 23.24
N VAL A 467 2.76 -14.54 23.88
CA VAL A 467 3.05 -13.49 24.86
C VAL A 467 3.74 -12.33 24.15
N GLN A 468 3.25 -11.12 24.37
CA GLN A 468 3.87 -9.88 23.91
C GLN A 468 4.28 -9.02 25.11
N GLU A 469 5.46 -8.41 25.02
CA GLU A 469 5.86 -7.37 25.96
C GLU A 469 5.22 -6.02 25.60
N ILE A 470 4.59 -5.41 26.59
CA ILE A 470 4.05 -4.05 26.56
C ILE A 470 5.03 -3.14 27.31
N LYS A 471 4.89 -1.83 27.11
CA LYS A 471 5.55 -0.77 27.90
C LYS A 471 5.57 -1.11 29.40
N GLU A 472 6.67 -0.76 30.05
CA GLU A 472 6.92 -0.96 31.50
C GLU A 472 7.10 -2.44 31.90
N GLY A 473 7.55 -3.30 30.98
CA GLY A 473 7.87 -4.70 31.29
C GLY A 473 6.64 -5.59 31.56
N ARG A 474 5.43 -5.09 31.28
CA ARG A 474 4.19 -5.84 31.45
C ARG A 474 3.99 -6.80 30.28
N ARG A 475 3.65 -8.06 30.57
CA ARG A 475 3.34 -9.06 29.55
C ARG A 475 1.83 -9.15 29.32
N GLU A 476 1.41 -9.13 28.06
CA GLU A 476 0.04 -9.42 27.63
C GLU A 476 0.05 -10.68 26.78
N PHE A 477 -0.94 -11.53 26.99
CA PHE A 477 -1.14 -12.71 26.15
C PHE A 477 -2.15 -12.36 25.07
N VAL A 478 -1.74 -12.43 23.82
CA VAL A 478 -2.63 -12.29 22.66
C VAL A 478 -3.10 -13.69 22.30
N ALA A 479 -4.31 -14.07 22.75
CA ALA A 479 -4.87 -15.34 22.31
C ALA A 479 -5.74 -15.19 21.06
N PHE A 480 -5.62 -16.23 20.24
CA PHE A 480 -6.31 -16.42 18.98
C PHE A 480 -7.60 -17.20 19.19
N TYR A 481 -7.56 -18.17 20.09
CA TYR A 481 -8.64 -19.09 20.38
C TYR A 481 -8.56 -19.58 21.83
N VAL A 482 -9.73 -19.80 22.42
CA VAL A 482 -9.89 -20.28 23.80
C VAL A 482 -11.04 -21.28 23.83
N GLU A 483 -10.85 -22.40 24.53
CA GLU A 483 -11.91 -23.36 24.84
C GLU A 483 -11.83 -23.79 26.31
N LYS A 484 -12.94 -24.30 26.86
CA LYS A 484 -12.97 -24.87 28.20
C LYS A 484 -12.28 -26.23 28.21
N PHE A 485 -11.38 -26.43 29.17
CA PHE A 485 -10.80 -27.72 29.45
C PHE A 485 -11.60 -28.41 30.56
N ASN A 486 -12.33 -29.46 30.20
CA ASN A 486 -13.18 -30.21 31.13
C ASN A 486 -12.44 -31.30 31.91
N GLY A 487 -11.14 -31.49 31.68
CA GLY A 487 -10.33 -32.44 32.42
C GLY A 487 -9.94 -31.94 33.82
N GLU A 488 -9.25 -32.80 34.56
CA GLU A 488 -8.60 -32.44 35.82
C GLU A 488 -7.13 -32.11 35.59
N ASP A 489 -6.65 -31.05 36.23
CA ASP A 489 -5.23 -30.71 36.30
C ASP A 489 -4.91 -30.22 37.71
N ALA A 490 -4.45 -31.13 38.55
CA ALA A 490 -4.09 -30.84 39.94
C ALA A 490 -2.90 -29.87 40.05
N THR A 491 -2.16 -29.61 38.98
CA THR A 491 -1.08 -28.60 38.96
C THR A 491 -1.62 -27.20 38.72
N LEU A 492 -2.81 -27.06 38.12
CA LEU A 492 -3.47 -25.78 37.83
C LEU A 492 -4.64 -25.48 38.76
N ARG A 493 -5.31 -26.51 39.30
CA ARG A 493 -6.50 -26.33 40.12
C ARG A 493 -6.63 -27.43 41.16
N LYS A 494 -6.88 -27.05 42.41
CA LYS A 494 -7.18 -27.97 43.51
C LYS A 494 -8.43 -27.55 44.25
N THR A 495 -9.15 -28.53 44.78
CA THR A 495 -10.16 -28.31 45.81
C THR A 495 -9.53 -28.57 47.17
N ILE A 496 -9.51 -27.57 48.04
CA ILE A 496 -8.89 -27.65 49.37
C ILE A 496 -9.98 -27.47 50.43
N LYS A 497 -10.16 -28.48 51.26
CA LYS A 497 -11.05 -28.45 52.43
C LYS A 497 -10.24 -28.37 53.72
N GLY A 498 -10.70 -27.54 54.66
CA GLY A 498 -10.14 -27.46 56.00
C GLY A 498 -10.64 -26.25 56.79
N VAL A 499 -10.04 -26.06 57.96
CA VAL A 499 -10.37 -24.98 58.90
C VAL A 499 -9.76 -23.65 58.42
N LEU A 500 -10.61 -22.63 58.26
CA LEU A 500 -10.20 -21.25 57.98
C LEU A 500 -9.48 -20.66 59.18
N ARG A 501 -8.26 -20.19 58.96
CA ARG A 501 -7.48 -19.40 59.92
C ARG A 501 -7.35 -17.98 59.42
N THR A 502 -7.82 -17.00 60.18
CA THR A 502 -7.72 -15.59 59.79
C THR A 502 -6.68 -14.84 60.61
N GLN A 503 -6.07 -13.83 60.00
CA GLN A 503 -5.14 -12.91 60.64
C GLN A 503 -5.18 -11.54 59.94
N PRO A 504 -4.88 -10.44 60.62
CA PRO A 504 -4.73 -9.14 59.97
C PRO A 504 -3.44 -9.11 59.13
N ASP A 505 -3.52 -8.50 57.95
CA ASP A 505 -2.36 -8.22 57.11
C ASP A 505 -1.69 -6.87 57.49
N LYS A 506 -0.69 -6.45 56.70
CA LYS A 506 0.04 -5.19 56.92
C LYS A 506 -0.86 -3.95 56.82
N ASN A 507 -1.99 -4.05 56.11
CA ASN A 507 -2.97 -2.98 55.92
C ASN A 507 -4.14 -3.08 56.91
N ARG A 508 -4.05 -4.00 57.90
CA ARG A 508 -5.13 -4.34 58.85
C ARG A 508 -6.36 -4.96 58.18
N GLU A 509 -6.26 -5.44 56.94
CA GLU A 509 -7.31 -6.24 56.31
C GLU A 509 -7.23 -7.69 56.80
N ILE A 510 -8.38 -8.34 56.96
CA ILE A 510 -8.43 -9.74 57.40
C ILE A 510 -8.08 -10.62 56.20
N ILE A 511 -6.97 -11.34 56.28
CA ILE A 511 -6.58 -12.40 55.33
C ILE A 511 -6.84 -13.77 55.94
N GLY A 512 -7.05 -14.77 55.08
CA GLY A 512 -7.42 -16.12 55.49
C GLY A 512 -6.46 -17.17 54.93
N PHE A 513 -6.35 -18.29 55.65
CA PHE A 513 -5.60 -19.46 55.21
C PHE A 513 -6.37 -20.74 55.50
N ILE A 514 -6.40 -21.66 54.53
CA ILE A 514 -6.74 -23.07 54.77
C ILE A 514 -5.50 -23.88 54.43
N LYS A 515 -4.95 -24.61 55.41
CA LYS A 515 -3.64 -25.27 55.26
C LYS A 515 -2.61 -24.23 54.76
N ASN A 516 -2.00 -24.45 53.60
CA ASN A 516 -1.03 -23.54 52.98
C ASN A 516 -1.63 -22.68 51.84
N CYS A 517 -2.96 -22.65 51.70
CA CYS A 517 -3.67 -21.89 50.67
C CYS A 517 -4.12 -20.53 51.19
N PHE A 518 -3.70 -19.46 50.53
CA PHE A 518 -4.10 -18.09 50.84
C PHE A 518 -5.52 -17.78 50.38
N ILE A 519 -6.28 -17.01 51.15
CA ILE A 519 -7.63 -16.54 50.85
C ILE A 519 -7.64 -15.02 51.00
N SER A 520 -8.00 -14.31 49.91
CA SER A 520 -8.04 -12.86 49.94
C SER A 520 -9.19 -12.33 50.79
N PRO A 521 -9.07 -11.13 51.37
CA PRO A 521 -10.10 -10.54 52.22
C PRO A 521 -11.49 -10.52 51.54
N SER A 522 -11.52 -10.20 50.24
CA SER A 522 -12.73 -10.17 49.42
C SER A 522 -13.46 -11.52 49.30
N LEU A 523 -12.77 -12.65 49.48
CA LEU A 523 -13.36 -13.98 49.42
C LEU A 523 -13.78 -14.51 50.79
N ILE A 524 -13.21 -13.99 51.89
CA ILE A 524 -13.58 -14.39 53.25
C ILE A 524 -15.03 -13.98 53.54
N GLY A 525 -15.41 -12.77 53.14
CA GLY A 525 -16.78 -12.28 53.31
C GLY A 525 -17.27 -12.44 54.76
N ASN A 526 -18.32 -13.25 54.94
CA ASN A 526 -18.95 -13.51 56.24
C ASN A 526 -18.40 -14.76 56.97
N HIS A 527 -17.40 -15.45 56.40
CA HIS A 527 -16.82 -16.63 57.04
C HIS A 527 -16.01 -16.25 58.28
N ILE A 528 -16.13 -17.06 59.33
CA ILE A 528 -15.49 -16.80 60.62
C ILE A 528 -14.24 -17.65 60.84
N ASN A 529 -13.31 -17.13 61.65
CA ASN A 529 -12.13 -17.89 62.05
C ASN A 529 -12.54 -19.21 62.73
N GLY A 530 -11.95 -20.33 62.30
CA GLY A 530 -12.30 -21.66 62.79
C GLY A 530 -13.38 -22.40 61.98
N GLU A 531 -14.02 -21.75 61.00
CA GLU A 531 -15.02 -22.40 60.14
C GLU A 531 -14.39 -23.41 59.19
N ASN A 532 -15.04 -24.57 58.99
CA ASN A 532 -14.63 -25.52 57.95
C ASN A 532 -15.20 -25.07 56.61
N ILE A 533 -14.33 -24.74 55.66
CA ILE A 533 -14.72 -24.31 54.32
C ILE A 533 -13.97 -25.12 53.25
N THR A 534 -14.57 -25.21 52.08
CA THR A 534 -13.98 -25.81 50.88
C THR A 534 -13.69 -24.68 49.89
N CYS A 535 -12.50 -24.63 49.31
CA CYS A 535 -12.17 -23.61 48.30
C CYS A 535 -11.55 -24.23 47.04
N VAL A 536 -11.71 -23.52 45.92
CA VAL A 536 -10.95 -23.81 44.70
C VAL A 536 -9.72 -22.93 44.69
N ALA A 537 -8.57 -23.59 44.69
CA ALA A 537 -7.26 -22.98 44.73
C ALA A 537 -6.53 -23.12 43.39
N ILE A 538 -5.77 -22.09 43.04
CA ILE A 538 -4.91 -22.02 41.85
C ILE A 538 -3.46 -21.72 42.26
N PRO A 539 -2.47 -22.01 41.41
CA PRO A 539 -1.09 -21.62 41.63
C PRO A 539 -0.94 -20.12 41.85
N ASN A 540 -0.01 -19.73 42.71
CA ASN A 540 0.30 -18.33 42.98
C ASN A 540 1.78 -18.19 43.33
N LEU A 541 2.53 -17.48 42.51
CA LEU A 541 3.93 -17.17 42.79
C LEU A 541 4.01 -16.16 43.94
N ARG A 542 4.71 -16.51 45.00
CA ARG A 542 4.90 -15.65 46.18
C ARG A 542 6.05 -14.66 45.95
N PRO A 543 6.16 -13.59 46.76
CA PRO A 543 7.24 -12.59 46.63
C PRO A 543 8.66 -13.16 46.80
N ASP A 544 8.79 -14.30 47.48
CA ASP A 544 10.04 -15.06 47.65
C ASP A 544 10.39 -15.94 46.44
N GLY A 545 9.52 -15.99 45.42
CA GLY A 545 9.67 -16.83 44.23
C GLY A 545 9.16 -18.26 44.40
N GLU A 546 8.62 -18.63 45.58
CA GLU A 546 8.06 -19.96 45.80
C GLU A 546 6.65 -20.10 45.25
N LEU A 547 6.33 -21.27 44.72
CA LEU A 547 5.00 -21.57 44.21
C LEU A 547 4.06 -21.97 45.36
N GLY A 548 3.08 -21.11 45.64
CA GLY A 548 2.02 -21.35 46.60
C GLY A 548 0.66 -21.63 45.95
N TRP A 549 -0.37 -21.70 46.80
CA TRP A 549 -1.76 -21.84 46.39
C TRP A 549 -2.57 -20.64 46.89
N ARG A 550 -3.48 -20.14 46.04
CA ARG A 550 -4.41 -19.07 46.35
C ARG A 550 -5.83 -19.48 45.97
N SER A 551 -6.79 -19.20 46.85
CA SER A 551 -8.21 -19.36 46.59
C SER A 551 -8.72 -18.31 45.59
N VAL A 552 -9.54 -18.76 44.66
CA VAL A 552 -10.30 -17.90 43.72
C VAL A 552 -11.81 -17.95 43.95
N ARG A 553 -12.30 -18.96 44.66
CA ARG A 553 -13.69 -19.06 45.13
C ARG A 553 -13.79 -20.01 46.31
N ILE A 554 -14.70 -19.70 47.23
CA ILE A 554 -15.16 -20.64 48.25
C ILE A 554 -16.35 -21.41 47.67
N VAL A 555 -16.35 -22.73 47.86
CA VAL A 555 -17.47 -23.61 47.51
C VAL A 555 -18.27 -23.79 48.79
N GLU A 556 -19.49 -23.29 48.80
CA GLU A 556 -20.40 -23.57 49.90
C GLU A 556 -20.81 -25.05 49.80
N ASP A 557 -20.34 -25.87 50.74
CA ASP A 557 -20.87 -27.22 50.92
C ASP A 557 -22.34 -27.04 51.37
N ASN A 558 -23.30 -27.32 50.47
CA ASN A 558 -24.76 -27.31 50.68
C ASN A 558 -25.20 -26.95 52.12
N LYS A 559 -25.41 -25.65 52.40
CA LYS A 559 -26.30 -25.28 53.51
C LYS A 559 -27.70 -25.76 53.10
N PRO A 560 -28.39 -26.60 53.90
CA PRO A 560 -29.79 -26.85 53.63
C PRO A 560 -30.52 -25.51 53.63
N GLN A 561 -31.31 -25.24 52.58
CA GLN A 561 -32.24 -24.12 52.60
C GLN A 561 -33.17 -24.32 53.80
N VAL A 562 -33.10 -23.41 54.76
CA VAL A 562 -34.14 -23.22 55.79
C VAL A 562 -34.95 -22.01 55.39
#